data_AF-A0A8R1XM82-F1
#
_entry.id   AF-A0A8R1XM82-F1
#
_cell.length_a   1.000
_cell.length_b   1.000
_cell.length_c   1.000
_cell.angle_alpha   90.00
_cell.angle_beta   90.00
_cell.angle_gamma   90.00
#
_symmetry.space_group_name_H-M   'P 1'
#
loop_
_entity.id
_entity.type
_entity.pdbx_description
1 polymer ?
#
loop_
_entity_poly.entity_id
_entity_poly.type
_entity_poly.pdbx_seq_one_letter_code
_entity_poly.pdbx_strand_id
1 'polypeptide(L)'
;MMKHYQQLFIIFIIFQLSLITKSCMPLPSFLNYGDVTFQLHQNTECKGGKVYEIQGVLDTDQCSQACLAFSCVAVNVFQLGEFEFICEILATVVGTVPAQGAACYTPIY
;
A
#
# COMPACT_ATOMS: atom_id res chain seq x y z
N MET A 1 37.24 12.77 -31.01
CA MET A 1 36.27 11.66 -30.87
C MET A 1 35.87 11.38 -29.40
N MET A 2 36.79 11.44 -28.43
CA MET A 2 36.50 11.15 -27.00
C MET A 2 35.45 12.04 -26.32
N LYS A 3 35.39 13.36 -26.62
CA LYS A 3 34.43 14.27 -25.98
C LYS A 3 32.97 13.91 -26.24
N HIS A 4 32.66 13.39 -27.42
CA HIS A 4 31.27 13.05 -27.78
C HIS A 4 30.79 11.80 -27.06
N TYR A 5 31.68 10.82 -26.85
CA TYR A 5 31.35 9.60 -26.11
C TYR A 5 31.05 9.87 -24.63
N GLN A 6 31.84 10.74 -23.97
CA GLN A 6 31.54 11.15 -22.60
C GLN A 6 30.19 11.87 -22.49
N GLN A 7 29.85 12.70 -23.48
CA GLN A 7 28.59 13.43 -23.49
C GLN A 7 27.39 12.48 -23.67
N LEU A 8 27.51 11.47 -24.53
CA LEU A 8 26.52 10.39 -24.69
C LEU A 8 26.35 9.57 -23.41
N PHE A 9 27.44 9.27 -22.71
CA PHE A 9 27.40 8.48 -21.46
C PHE A 9 26.65 9.21 -20.34
N ILE A 10 26.87 10.52 -20.20
CA ILE A 10 26.15 11.35 -19.21
C ILE A 10 24.64 11.39 -19.52
N ILE A 11 24.27 11.55 -20.79
CA ILE A 11 22.85 11.54 -21.20
C ILE A 11 22.20 10.18 -20.88
N PHE A 12 22.93 9.08 -21.11
CA PHE A 12 22.43 7.74 -20.79
C PHE A 12 22.21 7.55 -19.28
N ILE A 13 23.15 8.00 -18.44
CA ILE A 13 22.98 7.93 -16.97
C ILE A 13 21.78 8.76 -16.52
N ILE A 14 21.59 9.97 -17.04
CA ILE A 14 20.43 10.82 -16.68
C ILE A 14 19.11 10.17 -17.11
N PHE A 15 19.09 9.50 -18.26
CA PHE A 15 17.92 8.76 -18.72
C PHE A 15 17.61 7.52 -17.85
N GLN A 16 18.64 6.83 -17.37
CA GLN A 16 18.46 5.71 -16.43
C GLN A 16 17.97 6.19 -15.06
N LEU A 17 18.46 7.34 -14.57
CA LEU A 17 18.09 7.86 -13.25
C LEU A 17 16.61 8.29 -13.17
N SER A 18 16.03 8.77 -14.27
CA SER A 18 14.64 9.21 -14.31
C SER A 18 13.62 8.07 -14.32
N LEU A 19 14.06 6.82 -14.61
CA LEU A 19 13.20 5.63 -14.55
C LEU A 19 12.98 5.11 -13.12
N ILE A 20 13.77 5.52 -12.14
CA ILE A 20 13.73 4.96 -10.78
C ILE A 20 12.53 5.48 -9.96
N THR A 21 11.83 6.53 -10.40
CA THR A 21 10.79 7.19 -9.57
C THR A 21 9.36 6.70 -9.82
N LYS A 22 9.13 5.61 -10.57
CA LYS A 22 7.79 5.29 -11.11
C LYS A 22 6.90 4.29 -10.37
N SER A 23 7.30 3.60 -9.31
CA SER A 23 6.47 2.47 -8.81
C SER A 23 5.74 2.65 -7.48
N CYS A 24 5.98 3.70 -6.69
CA CYS A 24 5.16 3.93 -5.48
C CYS A 24 4.06 4.95 -5.75
N MET A 25 2.88 4.49 -6.14
CA MET A 25 1.67 5.30 -5.94
C MET A 25 1.41 5.34 -4.43
N PRO A 26 1.49 6.52 -3.78
CA PRO A 26 1.32 6.59 -2.34
C PRO A 26 -0.09 6.13 -1.98
N LEU A 27 -0.18 5.20 -1.03
CA LEU A 27 -1.45 4.82 -0.42
C LEU A 27 -2.13 6.07 0.17
N PRO A 28 -3.45 6.25 -0.01
CA PRO A 28 -4.15 7.41 0.53
C PRO A 28 -4.02 7.48 2.06
N SER A 29 -3.67 8.63 2.59
CA SER A 29 -3.53 8.81 4.06
C SER A 29 -4.83 8.53 4.82
N PHE A 30 -5.97 8.69 4.15
CA PHE A 30 -7.29 8.46 4.70
C PHE A 30 -8.15 7.71 3.69
N LEU A 31 -8.93 6.76 4.18
CA LEU A 31 -9.91 6.02 3.40
C LEU A 31 -11.23 5.98 4.17
N ASN A 32 -12.34 6.15 3.46
CA ASN A 32 -13.65 6.01 4.05
C ASN A 32 -14.16 4.59 3.80
N TYR A 33 -14.46 3.89 4.89
CA TYR A 33 -15.08 2.58 4.88
C TYR A 33 -16.51 2.77 5.37
N GLY A 34 -17.40 3.11 4.43
CA GLY A 34 -18.75 3.57 4.75
C GLY A 34 -18.71 4.94 5.42
N ASP A 35 -19.35 5.04 6.59
CA ASP A 35 -19.44 6.29 7.36
C ASP A 35 -18.24 6.52 8.30
N VAL A 36 -17.24 5.62 8.28
CA VAL A 36 -16.07 5.68 9.17
C VAL A 36 -14.82 6.00 8.38
N THR A 37 -14.11 7.05 8.78
CA THR A 37 -12.80 7.39 8.22
C THR A 37 -11.72 6.60 8.93
N PHE A 38 -10.89 5.91 8.16
CA PHE A 38 -9.72 5.18 8.63
C PHE A 38 -8.47 5.95 8.22
N GLN A 39 -7.47 6.01 9.12
CA GLN A 39 -6.16 6.56 8.80
C GLN A 39 -5.17 5.47 8.43
N LEU A 40 -4.24 5.82 7.55
CA LEU A 40 -3.11 5.01 7.17
C LEU A 40 -2.01 5.03 8.25
N HIS A 41 -1.60 3.84 8.68
CA HIS A 41 -0.35 3.61 9.39
C HIS A 41 0.61 2.89 8.43
N GLN A 42 1.56 3.64 7.86
CA GLN A 42 2.53 3.09 6.92
C GLN A 42 3.51 2.14 7.60
N ASN A 43 4.04 1.18 6.85
CA ASN A 43 5.02 0.19 7.31
C ASN A 43 4.60 -0.51 8.61
N THR A 44 3.30 -0.76 8.72
CA THR A 44 2.65 -1.26 9.93
C THR A 44 1.63 -2.31 9.53
N GLU A 45 1.56 -3.37 10.31
CA GLU A 45 0.53 -4.40 10.23
C GLU A 45 -0.35 -4.33 11.47
N CYS A 46 -1.66 -4.28 11.28
CA CYS A 46 -2.64 -4.51 12.33
C CYS A 46 -2.66 -6.01 12.65
N LYS A 47 -2.41 -6.40 13.90
CA LYS A 47 -2.58 -7.79 14.35
C LYS A 47 -3.99 -7.97 14.91
N GLY A 48 -4.65 -9.05 14.53
CA GLY A 48 -5.99 -9.37 15.02
C GLY A 48 -6.67 -10.50 14.26
N GLY A 49 -7.99 -10.61 14.45
CA GLY A 49 -8.80 -11.66 13.84
C GLY A 49 -9.16 -11.35 12.40
N LYS A 50 -8.44 -11.96 11.44
CA LYS A 50 -8.78 -11.92 10.02
C LYS A 50 -10.07 -12.67 9.74
N VAL A 51 -10.98 -12.03 9.01
CA VAL A 51 -12.25 -12.63 8.57
C VAL A 51 -12.34 -12.80 7.06
N TYR A 52 -11.54 -12.03 6.31
CA TYR A 52 -11.53 -12.12 4.86
C TYR A 52 -10.19 -11.65 4.29
N GLU A 53 -9.87 -12.11 3.09
CA GLU A 53 -8.68 -11.71 2.33
C GLU A 53 -9.07 -11.53 0.86
N ILE A 54 -8.55 -10.48 0.25
CA ILE A 54 -8.65 -10.24 -1.19
C ILE A 54 -7.23 -10.31 -1.75
N GLN A 55 -7.06 -11.10 -2.80
CA GLN A 55 -5.82 -11.21 -3.55
C GLN A 55 -5.91 -10.45 -4.87
N GLY A 56 -4.77 -10.02 -5.41
CA GLY A 56 -4.73 -9.31 -6.69
C GLY A 56 -5.45 -7.96 -6.64
N VAL A 57 -5.33 -7.25 -5.52
CA VAL A 57 -5.98 -5.96 -5.30
C VAL A 57 -5.46 -4.94 -6.31
N LEU A 58 -6.38 -4.40 -7.12
CA LEU A 58 -6.06 -3.38 -8.14
C LEU A 58 -6.30 -1.96 -7.62
N ASP A 59 -7.25 -1.82 -6.69
CA ASP A 59 -7.62 -0.57 -6.05
C ASP A 59 -8.00 -0.80 -4.59
N THR A 60 -7.92 0.24 -3.76
CA THR A 60 -8.32 0.16 -2.36
C THR A 60 -9.84 0.07 -2.16
N ASP A 61 -10.65 0.31 -3.20
CA ASP A 61 -12.10 0.23 -3.11
C ASP A 61 -12.60 -1.21 -2.97
N GLN A 62 -11.90 -2.18 -3.57
CA GLN A 62 -12.15 -3.60 -3.32
C GLN A 62 -12.04 -3.94 -1.83
N CYS A 63 -11.00 -3.43 -1.18
CA CYS A 63 -10.81 -3.59 0.26
C CYS A 63 -11.89 -2.84 1.06
N SER A 64 -12.36 -1.69 0.55
CA SER A 64 -13.39 -0.92 1.22
C SER A 64 -14.76 -1.58 1.22
N GLN A 65 -15.15 -2.14 0.08
CA GLN A 65 -16.39 -2.90 -0.03
C GLN A 65 -16.36 -4.16 0.84
N ALA A 66 -15.23 -4.88 0.88
CA ALA A 66 -15.13 -6.03 1.76
C ALA A 66 -15.14 -5.64 3.24
N CYS A 67 -14.42 -4.59 3.65
CA CYS A 67 -14.49 -4.11 5.02
C CYS A 67 -15.92 -3.75 5.43
N LEU A 68 -16.67 -3.08 4.56
CA LEU A 68 -18.08 -2.76 4.79
C LEU A 68 -18.93 -4.04 4.95
N ALA A 69 -18.79 -4.99 4.04
CA ALA A 69 -19.54 -6.25 4.06
C ALA A 69 -19.29 -7.06 5.34
N PHE A 70 -18.07 -7.01 5.86
CA PHE A 70 -17.66 -7.75 7.07
C PHE A 70 -17.66 -6.91 8.35
N SER A 71 -18.16 -5.67 8.32
CA SER A 71 -18.15 -4.75 9.46
C SER A 71 -16.77 -4.67 10.14
N CYS A 72 -15.73 -4.47 9.33
CA CYS A 72 -14.37 -4.55 9.80
C CYS A 72 -13.99 -3.42 10.75
N VAL A 73 -12.97 -3.66 11.57
CA VAL A 73 -12.38 -2.66 12.47
C VAL A 73 -10.99 -2.24 12.03
N ALA A 74 -10.39 -2.95 11.08
CA ALA A 74 -9.12 -2.62 10.47
C ALA A 74 -8.94 -3.34 9.13
N VAL A 75 -8.11 -2.76 8.28
CA VAL A 75 -7.69 -3.36 7.01
C VAL A 75 -6.17 -3.35 6.95
N ASN A 76 -5.56 -4.50 6.70
CA ASN A 76 -4.16 -4.53 6.26
C ASN A 76 -4.12 -4.51 4.73
N VAL A 77 -3.19 -3.77 4.16
CA VAL A 77 -2.81 -3.85 2.74
C VAL A 77 -1.35 -4.26 2.69
N PHE A 78 -1.04 -5.33 1.96
CA PHE A 78 0.32 -5.82 1.80
C PHE A 78 0.73 -5.76 0.34
N GLN A 79 1.95 -5.30 0.10
CA GLN A 79 2.63 -5.41 -1.18
C GLN A 79 3.45 -6.70 -1.21
N LEU A 80 3.06 -7.63 -2.07
CA LEU A 80 3.78 -8.90 -2.29
C LEU A 80 4.84 -8.79 -3.40
N GLY A 81 4.67 -7.83 -4.31
CA GLY A 81 5.57 -7.56 -5.44
C GLY A 81 5.38 -6.15 -6.00
N GLU A 82 6.10 -5.79 -7.07
CA GLU A 82 6.08 -4.42 -7.63
C GLU A 82 4.66 -3.91 -7.94
N PHE A 83 3.77 -4.81 -8.39
CA PHE A 83 2.37 -4.52 -8.71
C PHE A 83 1.40 -5.56 -8.14
N GLU A 84 1.83 -6.33 -7.14
CA GLU A 84 1.02 -7.38 -6.53
C GLU A 84 0.64 -6.98 -5.11
N PHE A 85 -0.65 -6.81 -4.87
CA PHE A 85 -1.19 -6.38 -3.60
C PHE A 85 -2.28 -7.33 -3.11
N ILE A 86 -2.35 -7.46 -1.79
CA ILE A 86 -3.44 -8.15 -1.10
C ILE A 86 -3.99 -7.23 0.00
N CYS A 87 -5.23 -7.46 0.42
CA CYS A 87 -5.72 -6.87 1.65
C CYS A 87 -6.42 -7.89 2.55
N GLU A 88 -6.18 -7.75 3.84
CA GLU A 88 -6.80 -8.55 4.87
C GLU A 88 -7.81 -7.70 5.64
N ILE A 89 -9.01 -8.23 5.80
CA ILE A 89 -10.10 -7.60 6.53
C ILE A 89 -10.13 -8.18 7.94
N LEU A 90 -10.00 -7.32 8.94
CA LEU A 90 -9.93 -7.71 10.35
C LEU A 90 -11.21 -7.33 11.08
N ALA A 91 -11.80 -8.28 11.80
CA ALA A 91 -12.95 -8.03 12.70
C ALA A 91 -12.51 -7.68 14.14
N THR A 92 -11.24 -7.91 14.49
CA THR A 92 -10.66 -7.47 15.76
C THR A 92 -9.25 -6.96 15.54
N VAL A 93 -8.77 -6.08 16.42
CA VAL A 93 -7.36 -5.64 16.50
C VAL A 93 -6.89 -5.82 17.93
N VAL A 94 -5.75 -6.49 18.11
CA VAL A 94 -5.07 -6.66 19.42
C VAL A 94 -3.87 -5.73 19.56
N GLY A 95 -3.36 -5.20 18.45
CA GLY A 95 -2.26 -4.26 18.43
C GLY A 95 -1.75 -4.02 17.01
N THR A 96 -0.70 -3.22 16.90
CA THR A 96 -0.01 -2.96 15.64
C THR A 96 1.47 -3.31 15.78
N VAL A 97 2.09 -3.76 14.70
CA VAL A 97 3.52 -4.08 14.66
C VAL A 97 4.16 -3.45 13.42
N PRO A 98 5.44 -3.05 13.50
CA PRO A 98 6.18 -2.64 12.30
C PRO A 98 6.26 -3.79 11.30
N ALA A 99 5.95 -3.51 10.04
CA ALA A 99 5.98 -4.48 8.95
C ALA A 99 6.29 -3.78 7.62
N GLN A 100 7.45 -4.08 7.03
CA GLN A 100 7.84 -3.50 5.75
C GLN A 100 6.93 -4.00 4.62
N GLY A 101 6.52 -3.11 3.73
CA GLY A 101 5.61 -3.45 2.63
C GLY A 101 4.16 -3.65 3.08
N ALA A 102 3.84 -3.35 4.34
CA ALA A 102 2.48 -3.39 4.88
C ALA A 102 1.98 -1.99 5.22
N ALA A 103 0.66 -1.84 5.14
CA ALA A 103 -0.08 -0.69 5.61
C ALA A 103 -1.27 -1.17 6.43
N CYS A 104 -1.46 -0.53 7.59
CA CYS A 104 -2.53 -0.83 8.52
C CYS A 104 -3.48 0.37 8.51
N TYR A 105 -4.74 0.17 8.14
CA TYR A 105 -5.78 1.17 8.22
C TYR A 105 -6.65 0.91 9.43
N THR A 106 -6.81 1.91 10.30
CA THR A 106 -7.69 1.84 11.48
C THR A 106 -8.58 3.07 11.56
N PRO A 107 -9.79 2.99 12.14
CA PRO A 107 -10.66 4.14 12.36
C PRO A 107 -9.96 5.27 13.11
N ILE A 108 -10.34 6.50 12.78
CA ILE A 108 -10.00 7.70 13.55
C ILE A 108 -11.07 7.85 14.63
N TYR A 109 -10.64 7.94 15.89
CA TYR A 109 -11.50 8.24 17.04
C TYR A 109 -11.00 9.51 17.74
#